data_AF-A0A4P7WFW6-F1
#
_entry.id   AF-A0A4P7WFW6-F1
#
_cell.length_a   1.000
_cell.length_b   1.000
_cell.length_c   1.000
_cell.angle_alpha   90.00
_cell.angle_beta   90.00
_cell.angle_gamma   90.00
#
_symmetry.space_group_name_H-M   'P 1'
#
loop_
_entity.id
_entity.type
_entity.pdbx_description
1 polymer ?
#
loop_
_entity_poly.entity_id
_entity_poly.type
_entity_poly.pdbx_seq_one_letter_code
_entity_poly.pdbx_strand_id
1 'polypeptide(L)'
;MEQNPSSEANKPSEQNHSQIQREDFSSGNRESRRKELELLQQESRANRKLPTQEEIDQHHKKILIAKWSLPALAGGLLLSIILWPEISHLVHENRIIKSHITHRGPESSNMEQAIYRGVDSRNRSYMITSTTARQIGSERIDMDQPIADLHLSNGKWVEVRADKGTFMQDHGTLDLDGHVFLYRSDGLFINGLTASIDLNKNIIASPNWIHAEGPFGTQDAESFFMDHNRGEMLFIGTGRSLRNHDEDSKEKLK
;
A
#
# COMPACT_ATOMS: atom_id res chain seq x y z
N MET A 1 60.51 61.28 40.43
CA MET A 1 60.41 59.85 40.07
C MET A 1 60.52 59.79 38.57
N GLU A 2 61.47 59.15 37.91
CA GLU A 2 62.51 58.23 38.35
C GLU A 2 63.49 58.05 37.17
N GLN A 3 64.78 58.20 37.47
CA GLN A 3 65.95 57.54 36.85
C GLN A 3 66.25 57.62 35.33
N ASN A 4 67.34 58.36 35.06
CA ASN A 4 68.38 58.07 34.06
C ASN A 4 69.07 56.71 34.38
N PRO A 5 69.65 55.94 33.42
CA PRO A 5 71.00 56.24 32.92
C PRO A 5 71.30 55.93 31.42
N SER A 6 71.96 56.88 30.76
CA SER A 6 73.30 56.84 30.13
C SER A 6 73.86 55.61 29.36
N SER A 7 74.49 55.93 28.21
CA SER A 7 75.53 55.21 27.43
C SER A 7 75.06 53.96 26.67
N GLU A 8 75.38 53.71 25.39
CA GLU A 8 76.66 53.82 24.68
C GLU A 8 76.47 53.67 23.14
N ALA A 9 77.43 54.15 22.34
CA ALA A 9 77.38 54.22 20.87
C ALA A 9 77.62 52.87 20.15
N ASN A 10 76.98 52.64 18.99
CA ASN A 10 77.65 51.93 17.88
C ASN A 10 77.04 52.19 16.49
N LYS A 11 77.91 52.19 15.48
CA LYS A 11 77.76 52.73 14.11
C LYS A 11 76.81 51.94 13.19
N PRO A 12 76.28 52.57 12.10
CA PRO A 12 75.40 51.91 11.13
C PRO A 12 76.20 51.13 10.07
N SER A 13 75.80 49.89 9.79
CA SER A 13 76.34 49.04 8.73
C SER A 13 75.57 49.23 7.41
N GLU A 14 76.33 49.59 6.37
CA GLU A 14 75.91 49.80 4.98
C GLU A 14 75.34 48.52 4.34
N GLN A 15 74.17 48.64 3.69
CA GLN A 15 73.59 47.59 2.85
C GLN A 15 74.06 47.74 1.40
N ASN A 16 74.73 46.71 0.89
CA ASN A 16 75.33 46.62 -0.44
C ASN A 16 74.34 45.97 -1.43
N HIS A 17 73.88 46.70 -2.46
CA HIS A 17 73.01 46.21 -3.52
C HIS A 17 73.82 45.49 -4.61
N SER A 18 73.65 44.17 -4.76
CA SER A 18 74.25 43.37 -5.84
C SER A 18 73.38 43.36 -7.09
N GLN A 19 73.97 43.73 -8.22
CA GLN A 19 73.36 43.77 -9.55
C GLN A 19 73.39 42.36 -10.18
N ILE A 20 72.22 41.76 -10.46
CA ILE A 20 72.11 40.40 -11.02
C ILE A 20 72.36 40.44 -12.53
N GLN A 21 73.44 39.80 -12.99
CA GLN A 21 73.77 39.64 -14.41
C GLN A 21 73.30 38.23 -14.85
N ARG A 22 72.38 38.12 -15.83
CA ARG A 22 71.83 36.83 -16.31
C ARG A 22 72.63 36.28 -17.50
N GLU A 23 73.17 35.07 -17.35
CA GLU A 23 74.09 34.43 -18.31
C GLU A 23 73.39 33.77 -19.52
N ASP A 24 72.06 33.74 -19.55
CA ASP A 24 71.24 32.99 -20.51
C ASP A 24 71.36 33.46 -21.98
N PHE A 25 71.95 34.63 -22.22
CA PHE A 25 72.00 35.30 -23.53
C PHE A 25 73.39 35.34 -24.18
N SER A 26 74.39 34.65 -23.63
CA SER A 26 75.73 34.60 -24.25
C SER A 26 75.72 33.89 -25.61
N SER A 27 76.29 34.53 -26.63
CA SER A 27 76.20 34.11 -28.04
C SER A 27 76.93 32.80 -28.36
N GLY A 28 77.75 32.28 -27.45
CA GLY A 28 78.52 31.04 -27.62
C GLY A 28 77.71 29.74 -27.46
N ASN A 29 76.54 29.78 -26.81
CA ASN A 29 75.82 28.54 -26.42
C ASN A 29 74.66 28.14 -27.37
N ARG A 30 74.53 28.80 -28.53
CA ARG A 30 73.43 28.56 -29.50
C ARG A 30 73.63 27.31 -30.34
N GLU A 31 74.87 26.97 -30.69
CA GLU A 31 75.14 25.81 -31.56
C GLU A 31 74.97 24.49 -30.82
N SER A 32 75.39 24.43 -29.56
CA SER A 32 75.21 23.28 -28.68
C SER A 32 73.72 22.97 -28.47
N ARG A 33 72.92 24.00 -28.20
CA ARG A 33 71.47 23.87 -28.03
C ARG A 33 70.75 23.43 -29.31
N ARG A 34 71.24 23.81 -30.50
CA ARG A 34 70.70 23.33 -31.77
C ARG A 34 70.93 21.83 -31.97
N LYS A 35 72.14 21.35 -31.71
CA LYS A 35 72.47 19.91 -31.82
C LYS A 35 71.67 19.07 -30.83
N GLU A 36 71.46 19.59 -29.63
CA GLU A 36 70.63 18.94 -28.60
C GLU A 36 69.16 18.85 -29.03
N LEU A 37 68.61 19.92 -29.63
CA LEU A 37 67.25 19.91 -30.16
C LEU A 37 67.08 18.94 -31.34
N GLU A 38 68.08 18.82 -32.21
CA GLU A 38 68.06 17.86 -33.33
C GLU A 38 68.06 16.41 -32.83
N LEU A 39 68.83 16.11 -31.77
CA LEU A 39 68.84 14.79 -31.13
C LEU A 39 67.48 14.45 -30.51
N LEU A 40 66.87 15.40 -29.78
CA LEU A 40 65.53 15.23 -29.21
C LEU A 40 64.46 15.05 -30.30
N GLN A 41 64.63 15.73 -31.44
CA GLN A 41 63.73 15.61 -32.56
C GLN A 41 63.89 14.26 -33.29
N GLN A 42 65.08 13.67 -33.28
CA GLN A 42 65.34 12.36 -33.87
C GLN A 42 64.80 11.23 -32.98
N GLU A 43 64.94 11.33 -31.65
CA GLU A 43 64.35 10.39 -30.70
C GLU A 43 62.82 10.39 -30.73
N SER A 44 62.20 11.57 -30.84
CA SER A 44 60.73 11.68 -30.89
C SER A 44 60.14 11.12 -32.20
N ARG A 45 60.90 11.14 -33.30
CA ARG A 45 60.48 10.53 -34.58
C ARG A 45 60.60 9.00 -34.57
N ALA A 46 61.57 8.43 -33.84
CA ALA A 46 61.75 6.98 -33.75
C ALA A 46 60.60 6.27 -33.01
N ASN A 47 59.87 6.98 -32.15
CA ASN A 47 58.83 6.41 -31.28
C ASN A 47 57.38 6.64 -31.76
N ARG A 48 57.18 7.20 -32.96
CA ARG A 48 55.83 7.51 -33.45
C ARG A 48 55.22 6.28 -34.14
N LYS A 49 54.58 5.40 -33.37
CA LYS A 49 53.72 4.34 -33.92
C LYS A 49 52.47 4.97 -34.54
N LEU A 50 52.29 4.79 -35.85
CA LEU A 50 51.07 5.19 -36.54
C LEU A 50 49.93 4.23 -36.16
N PRO A 51 48.72 4.73 -35.86
CA PRO A 51 47.57 3.88 -35.56
C PRO A 51 47.25 2.98 -36.75
N THR A 52 47.22 1.67 -36.52
CA THR A 52 46.96 0.66 -37.56
C THR A 52 45.46 0.55 -37.79
N GLN A 53 45.01 0.40 -39.04
CA GLN A 53 43.58 0.48 -39.40
C GLN A 53 42.68 -0.55 -38.67
N GLU A 54 43.24 -1.64 -38.14
CA GLU A 54 42.49 -2.61 -37.33
C GLU A 54 42.01 -2.09 -35.97
N GLU A 55 42.62 -1.04 -35.42
CA GLU A 55 42.19 -0.43 -34.14
C GLU A 55 41.00 0.53 -34.30
N ILE A 56 40.70 0.96 -35.53
CA ILE A 56 39.63 1.93 -35.81
C ILE A 56 38.26 1.22 -35.83
N ASP A 57 38.18 -0.03 -36.29
CA ASP A 57 36.90 -0.75 -36.43
C ASP A 57 36.33 -1.30 -35.11
N GLN A 58 37.14 -1.48 -34.08
CA GLN A 58 36.68 -2.01 -32.79
C GLN A 58 35.92 -0.97 -31.95
N HIS A 59 36.12 0.33 -32.21
CA HIS A 59 35.40 1.40 -31.50
C HIS A 59 33.95 1.58 -31.98
N HIS A 60 33.63 1.20 -33.21
CA HIS A 60 32.30 1.43 -33.78
C HIS A 60 31.20 0.53 -33.18
N LYS A 61 31.52 -0.68 -32.73
CA LYS A 61 30.54 -1.60 -32.14
C LYS A 61 30.06 -1.18 -30.74
N LYS A 62 30.94 -0.53 -29.96
CA LYS A 62 30.61 -0.04 -28.61
C LYS A 62 29.69 1.18 -28.65
N ILE A 63 29.84 2.03 -29.67
CA ILE A 63 29.04 3.26 -29.82
C ILE A 63 27.62 2.94 -30.29
N LEU A 64 27.42 1.91 -31.12
CA LEU A 64 26.09 1.49 -31.57
C LEU A 64 25.25 0.87 -30.45
N ILE A 65 25.86 0.07 -29.56
CA ILE A 65 25.17 -0.52 -28.39
C ILE A 65 24.75 0.58 -27.40
N ALA A 66 25.61 1.57 -27.16
CA ALA A 66 25.30 2.70 -26.27
C ALA A 66 24.20 3.62 -26.82
N LYS A 67 24.13 3.79 -28.15
CA LYS A 67 23.12 4.65 -28.80
C LYS A 67 21.70 4.05 -28.77
N TRP A 68 21.58 2.73 -28.59
CA TRP A 68 20.29 2.04 -28.58
C TRP A 68 19.85 1.55 -27.20
N SER A 69 20.77 1.35 -26.26
CA SER A 69 20.44 0.96 -24.89
C SER A 69 19.64 2.05 -24.15
N LEU A 70 20.01 3.32 -24.34
CA LEU A 70 19.36 4.45 -23.68
C LEU A 70 17.86 4.57 -24.05
N PRO A 71 17.46 4.59 -25.34
CA PRO A 71 16.05 4.64 -25.70
C PRO A 71 15.31 3.33 -25.39
N ALA A 72 15.96 2.17 -25.47
CA ALA A 72 15.33 0.89 -25.13
C ALA A 72 15.00 0.80 -23.63
N LEU A 73 15.90 1.28 -22.77
CA LEU A 73 15.71 1.29 -21.33
C LEU A 73 14.65 2.32 -20.91
N ALA A 74 14.64 3.50 -21.54
CA ALA A 74 13.57 4.47 -21.38
C ALA A 74 12.21 3.93 -21.85
N GLY A 75 12.16 3.24 -23.00
CA GLY A 75 10.95 2.60 -23.51
C GLY A 75 10.45 1.48 -22.59
N GLY A 76 11.35 0.67 -22.03
CA GLY A 76 11.01 -0.36 -21.05
C GLY A 76 10.44 0.22 -19.76
N LEU A 77 10.99 1.33 -19.27
CA LEU A 77 10.44 2.03 -18.11
C LEU A 77 9.05 2.60 -18.39
N LEU A 78 8.84 3.20 -19.57
CA LEU A 78 7.52 3.70 -19.98
C LEU A 78 6.50 2.58 -20.12
N LEU A 79 6.87 1.47 -20.75
CA LEU A 79 6.03 0.26 -20.83
C LEU A 79 5.72 -0.30 -19.44
N SER A 80 6.68 -0.30 -18.52
CA SER A 80 6.47 -0.75 -17.14
C SER A 80 5.43 0.11 -16.42
N ILE A 81 5.45 1.43 -16.60
CA ILE A 81 4.45 2.35 -16.02
C ILE A 81 3.06 2.12 -16.65
N ILE A 82 3.00 1.89 -17.96
CA ILE A 82 1.74 1.65 -18.69
C ILE A 82 1.13 0.29 -18.34
N LEU A 83 1.96 -0.74 -18.10
CA LEU A 83 1.53 -2.09 -17.73
C LEU A 83 1.31 -2.27 -16.22
N TRP A 84 1.74 -1.29 -15.41
CA TRP A 84 1.50 -1.27 -13.96
C TRP A 84 0.02 -1.46 -13.56
N PRO A 85 -0.96 -0.78 -14.17
CA PRO A 85 -2.37 -0.98 -13.84
C PRO A 85 -2.85 -2.42 -14.02
N GLU A 86 -2.43 -3.13 -15.07
CA GLU A 86 -2.89 -4.50 -15.34
C GLU A 86 -2.33 -5.51 -14.32
N ILE A 87 -1.04 -5.36 -13.96
CA ILE A 87 -0.39 -6.15 -12.89
C ILE A 87 -1.04 -5.84 -11.55
N SER A 88 -1.42 -4.57 -11.32
CA SER A 88 -2.16 -4.19 -10.14
C SER A 88 -3.53 -4.90 -10.12
N HIS A 89 -4.29 -4.94 -11.20
CA HIS A 89 -5.59 -5.63 -11.23
C HIS A 89 -5.50 -7.13 -10.91
N LEU A 90 -4.44 -7.82 -11.36
CA LEU A 90 -4.22 -9.25 -11.05
C LEU A 90 -3.81 -9.53 -9.58
N VAL A 91 -3.28 -8.53 -8.87
CA VAL A 91 -2.92 -8.63 -7.44
C VAL A 91 -4.00 -8.02 -6.53
N HIS A 92 -4.86 -7.15 -7.07
CA HIS A 92 -5.88 -6.41 -6.32
C HIS A 92 -7.20 -7.17 -6.13
N GLU A 93 -7.40 -8.35 -6.75
CA GLU A 93 -8.54 -9.22 -6.39
C GLU A 93 -8.45 -9.78 -4.95
N ASN A 94 -7.29 -9.68 -4.28
CA ASN A 94 -7.11 -10.20 -2.92
C ASN A 94 -6.77 -9.17 -1.83
N ARG A 95 -6.76 -7.85 -2.11
CA ARG A 95 -6.32 -6.87 -1.10
C ARG A 95 -6.77 -5.43 -1.35
N ILE A 96 -8.07 -5.19 -1.41
CA ILE A 96 -8.61 -3.82 -1.36
C ILE A 96 -8.72 -3.37 0.11
N ILE A 97 -7.85 -2.40 0.46
CA ILE A 97 -7.83 -1.50 1.65
C ILE A 97 -7.25 -2.10 2.95
N LYS A 98 -5.90 -2.12 3.04
CA LYS A 98 -5.21 -1.99 4.35
C LYS A 98 -4.77 -0.54 4.55
N SER A 99 -5.53 0.20 5.36
CA SER A 99 -5.13 1.48 5.96
C SER A 99 -6.01 1.66 7.19
N HIS A 100 -5.58 1.82 8.43
CA HIS A 100 -4.29 2.13 9.03
C HIS A 100 -4.22 1.35 10.35
N ILE A 101 -3.21 0.52 10.60
CA ILE A 101 -2.81 0.21 11.98
C ILE A 101 -1.29 0.11 12.03
N THR A 102 -0.69 1.21 12.49
CA THR A 102 0.61 1.21 13.14
C THR A 102 0.44 0.45 14.45
N HIS A 103 1.10 -0.68 14.65
CA HIS A 103 2.07 -0.87 15.73
C HIS A 103 2.58 -2.32 15.81
N ARG A 104 3.86 -2.38 16.14
CA ARG A 104 4.74 -3.53 16.26
C ARG A 104 4.65 -4.00 17.71
N GLY A 105 4.12 -5.20 17.95
CA GLY A 105 4.13 -5.85 19.27
C GLY A 105 3.25 -7.10 19.29
N PRO A 106 3.60 -8.17 20.03
CA PRO A 106 2.83 -9.40 20.05
C PRO A 106 1.69 -9.33 21.09
N GLU A 107 0.88 -8.26 21.11
CA GLU A 107 -0.19 -8.11 22.12
C GLU A 107 -1.43 -7.39 21.54
N SER A 108 -2.61 -7.78 22.03
CA SER A 108 -3.93 -7.38 21.53
C SER A 108 -4.07 -5.87 21.28
N SER A 109 -4.64 -5.50 20.12
CA SER A 109 -4.87 -4.10 19.76
C SER A 109 -6.32 -3.71 20.04
N ASN A 110 -6.53 -2.67 20.86
CA ASN A 110 -7.84 -2.04 21.05
C ASN A 110 -8.04 -0.92 20.03
N MET A 111 -9.20 -0.89 19.40
CA MET A 111 -9.60 0.04 18.35
C MET A 111 -10.91 0.71 18.75
N GLU A 112 -10.96 2.03 18.70
CA GLU A 112 -12.19 2.81 18.80
C GLU A 112 -12.78 2.99 17.39
N GLN A 113 -14.11 2.93 17.27
CA GLN A 113 -14.83 3.07 16.00
C GLN A 113 -14.26 2.18 14.89
N ALA A 114 -14.13 0.88 15.18
CA ALA A 114 -13.53 -0.05 14.25
C ALA A 114 -14.41 -0.22 13.00
N ILE A 115 -13.78 -0.23 11.83
CA ILE A 115 -14.46 -0.46 10.56
C ILE A 115 -13.72 -1.55 9.80
N TYR A 116 -14.42 -2.65 9.55
CA TYR A 116 -13.99 -3.74 8.70
C TYR A 116 -14.76 -3.73 7.39
N ARG A 117 -14.08 -4.01 6.28
CA ARG A 117 -14.68 -4.12 4.95
C ARG A 117 -14.15 -5.37 4.27
N GLY A 118 -15.02 -6.04 3.54
CA GLY A 118 -14.66 -7.21 2.76
C GLY A 118 -15.59 -7.40 1.57
N VAL A 119 -15.34 -8.46 0.82
CA VAL A 119 -16.19 -8.91 -0.27
C VAL A 119 -16.54 -10.37 -0.07
N ASP A 120 -17.74 -10.75 -0.47
CA ASP A 120 -18.19 -12.12 -0.41
C ASP A 120 -17.78 -12.94 -1.65
N SER A 121 -18.19 -14.22 -1.70
CA SER A 121 -17.94 -15.13 -2.82
C SER A 121 -18.53 -14.69 -4.17
N ARG A 122 -19.44 -13.71 -4.18
CA ARG A 122 -20.06 -13.13 -5.38
C ARG A 122 -19.56 -11.72 -5.66
N ASN A 123 -18.43 -11.32 -5.06
CA ASN A 123 -17.82 -10.00 -5.20
C ASN A 123 -18.74 -8.85 -4.73
N ARG A 124 -19.63 -9.11 -3.77
CA ARG A 124 -20.46 -8.07 -3.13
C ARG A 124 -19.78 -7.61 -1.86
N SER A 125 -19.72 -6.29 -1.68
CA SER A 125 -19.12 -5.71 -0.49
C SER A 125 -19.97 -5.93 0.76
N TYR A 126 -19.32 -6.16 1.88
CA TYR A 126 -19.91 -6.02 3.20
C TYR A 126 -19.04 -5.11 4.07
N MET A 127 -19.66 -4.52 5.08
CA MET A 127 -18.99 -3.67 6.06
C MET A 127 -19.43 -4.06 7.46
N ILE A 128 -18.50 -4.07 8.40
CA ILE A 128 -18.79 -4.24 9.82
C ILE A 128 -18.23 -3.01 10.53
N THR A 129 -19.06 -2.34 11.31
CA THR A 129 -18.67 -1.22 12.16
C THR A 129 -18.92 -1.59 13.61
N SER A 130 -18.14 -1.04 14.53
CA SER A 130 -18.38 -1.24 15.96
C SER A 130 -17.96 -0.02 16.77
N THR A 131 -18.54 0.15 17.96
CA THR A 131 -18.15 1.25 18.86
C THR A 131 -16.72 1.04 19.35
N THR A 132 -16.41 -0.17 19.81
CA THR A 132 -15.04 -0.59 20.14
C THR A 132 -14.76 -1.96 19.55
N ALA A 133 -13.48 -2.27 19.33
CA ALA A 133 -13.05 -3.60 18.95
C ALA A 133 -11.70 -3.93 19.61
N ARG A 134 -11.51 -5.20 19.96
CA ARG A 134 -10.26 -5.73 20.48
C ARG A 134 -9.81 -6.89 19.60
N GLN A 135 -8.69 -6.70 18.91
CA GLN A 135 -8.06 -7.75 18.15
C GLN A 135 -7.23 -8.66 19.07
N ILE A 136 -7.52 -9.95 19.04
CA ILE A 136 -6.82 -11.00 19.79
C ILE A 136 -6.06 -11.87 18.78
N GLY A 137 -4.74 -11.79 18.81
CA GLY A 137 -3.89 -12.46 17.81
C GLY A 137 -4.05 -11.85 16.42
N SER A 138 -3.94 -12.67 15.38
CA SER A 138 -4.06 -12.23 13.99
C SER A 138 -5.48 -12.28 13.44
N GLU A 139 -6.35 -13.15 13.99
CA GLU A 139 -7.55 -13.61 13.29
C GLU A 139 -8.87 -13.21 13.98
N ARG A 140 -8.86 -13.08 15.31
CA ARG A 140 -10.07 -12.84 16.11
C ARG A 140 -10.20 -11.37 16.49
N ILE A 141 -11.40 -10.81 16.28
CA ILE A 141 -11.74 -9.46 16.69
C ILE A 141 -13.03 -9.51 17.53
N ASP A 142 -12.91 -9.21 18.83
CA ASP A 142 -14.07 -9.01 19.70
C ASP A 142 -14.60 -7.58 19.47
N MET A 143 -15.90 -7.40 19.33
CA MET A 143 -16.54 -6.13 19.01
C MET A 143 -17.62 -5.79 20.03
N ASP A 144 -17.74 -4.50 20.33
CA ASP A 144 -18.84 -3.94 21.12
C ASP A 144 -19.78 -3.15 20.22
N GLN A 145 -21.08 -3.43 20.32
CA GLN A 145 -22.13 -2.87 19.47
C GLN A 145 -21.81 -2.99 17.97
N PRO A 146 -21.55 -4.20 17.45
CA PRO A 146 -21.31 -4.39 16.03
C PRO A 146 -22.57 -4.08 15.20
N ILE A 147 -22.36 -3.48 14.03
CA ILE A 147 -23.35 -3.28 12.97
C ILE A 147 -22.72 -3.79 11.67
N ALA A 148 -23.37 -4.75 11.02
CA ALA A 148 -22.93 -5.37 9.79
C ALA A 148 -23.89 -5.06 8.64
N ASP A 149 -23.38 -4.44 7.58
CA ASP A 149 -24.08 -4.13 6.34
C ASP A 149 -23.66 -5.12 5.25
N LEU A 150 -24.62 -5.81 4.65
CA LEU A 150 -24.40 -6.79 3.59
C LEU A 150 -25.22 -6.43 2.34
N HIS A 151 -24.55 -6.41 1.19
CA HIS A 151 -25.22 -6.26 -0.11
C HIS A 151 -25.64 -7.61 -0.71
N LEU A 152 -26.88 -7.68 -1.23
CA LEU A 152 -27.45 -8.86 -1.87
C LEU A 152 -27.46 -8.72 -3.40
N SER A 153 -27.69 -9.84 -4.11
CA SER A 153 -27.62 -9.91 -5.59
C SER A 153 -28.74 -9.18 -6.32
N ASN A 154 -29.86 -8.90 -5.65
CA ASN A 154 -31.05 -8.24 -6.20
C ASN A 154 -31.11 -6.75 -5.86
N GLY A 155 -29.99 -6.14 -5.47
CA GLY A 155 -29.92 -4.73 -5.03
C GLY A 155 -30.52 -4.48 -3.64
N LYS A 156 -31.01 -5.53 -2.96
CA LYS A 156 -31.39 -5.44 -1.55
C LYS A 156 -30.13 -5.40 -0.68
N TRP A 157 -30.28 -4.83 0.50
CA TRP A 157 -29.27 -4.85 1.56
C TRP A 157 -29.87 -5.36 2.86
N VAL A 158 -28.99 -5.85 3.73
CA VAL A 158 -29.28 -6.35 5.07
C VAL A 158 -28.38 -5.62 6.04
N GLU A 159 -28.96 -5.11 7.13
CA GLU A 159 -28.23 -4.62 8.30
C GLU A 159 -28.48 -5.59 9.45
N VAL A 160 -27.42 -5.97 10.17
CA VAL A 160 -27.52 -6.77 11.39
C VAL A 160 -26.76 -6.08 12.50
N ARG A 161 -27.37 -5.94 13.67
CA ARG A 161 -26.76 -5.32 14.85
C ARG A 161 -26.96 -6.17 16.09
N ALA A 162 -26.06 -6.02 17.06
CA ALA A 162 -26.10 -6.75 18.33
C ALA A 162 -25.40 -5.96 19.44
N ASP A 163 -25.45 -6.45 20.67
CA ASP A 163 -24.70 -5.88 21.79
C ASP A 163 -23.21 -6.24 21.72
N LYS A 164 -22.89 -7.50 21.38
CA LYS A 164 -21.53 -8.02 21.25
C LYS A 164 -21.36 -8.79 19.96
N GLY A 165 -20.14 -8.78 19.45
CA GLY A 165 -19.76 -9.55 18.27
C GLY A 165 -18.39 -10.19 18.40
N THR A 166 -18.21 -11.34 17.76
CA THR A 166 -16.91 -11.95 17.50
C THR A 166 -16.77 -12.10 16.00
N PHE A 167 -15.79 -11.44 15.42
CA PHE A 167 -15.44 -11.59 14.02
C PHE A 167 -14.17 -12.43 13.87
N MET A 168 -14.28 -13.54 13.13
CA MET A 168 -13.16 -14.41 12.75
C MET A 168 -12.76 -14.08 11.31
N GLN A 169 -11.66 -13.33 11.15
CA GLN A 169 -11.24 -12.76 9.88
C GLN A 169 -10.95 -13.83 8.81
N ASP A 170 -10.27 -14.91 9.20
CA ASP A 170 -9.84 -15.97 8.26
C ASP A 170 -11.00 -16.80 7.74
N HIS A 171 -12.05 -16.98 8.55
CA HIS A 171 -13.25 -17.71 8.17
C HIS A 171 -14.33 -16.81 7.55
N GLY A 172 -14.25 -15.50 7.76
CA GLY A 172 -15.30 -14.55 7.38
C GLY A 172 -16.59 -14.80 8.15
N THR A 173 -16.49 -15.20 9.42
CA THR A 173 -17.65 -15.50 10.27
C THR A 173 -17.83 -14.41 11.32
N LEU A 174 -19.06 -13.95 11.50
CA LEU A 174 -19.46 -13.00 12.53
C LEU A 174 -20.49 -13.64 13.44
N ASP A 175 -20.09 -13.92 14.67
CA ASP A 175 -20.98 -14.41 15.73
C ASP A 175 -21.45 -13.21 16.56
N LEU A 176 -22.76 -13.09 16.73
CA LEU A 176 -23.44 -11.99 17.39
C LEU A 176 -24.18 -12.48 18.62
N ASP A 177 -24.11 -11.71 19.70
CA ASP A 177 -24.68 -12.05 21.00
C ASP A 177 -25.34 -10.79 21.63
N GLY A 178 -26.54 -10.97 22.16
CA GLY A 178 -27.34 -9.94 22.81
C GLY A 178 -28.10 -9.07 21.83
N HIS A 179 -29.43 -8.99 22.00
CA HIS A 179 -30.35 -8.12 21.25
C HIS A 179 -30.06 -8.08 19.75
N VAL A 180 -29.93 -9.25 19.12
CA VAL A 180 -29.67 -9.33 17.70
C VAL A 180 -30.90 -8.82 16.94
N PHE A 181 -30.68 -7.81 16.11
CA PHE A 181 -31.69 -7.26 15.23
C PHE A 181 -31.18 -7.29 13.79
N LEU A 182 -31.95 -7.92 12.92
CA LEU A 182 -31.74 -7.92 11.48
C LEU A 182 -32.82 -7.08 10.82
N TYR A 183 -32.41 -6.23 9.88
CA TYR A 183 -33.31 -5.53 8.98
C TYR A 183 -32.90 -5.79 7.54
N ARG A 184 -33.88 -6.02 6.68
CA ARG A 184 -33.68 -6.12 5.22
C ARG A 184 -34.56 -5.10 4.53
N SER A 185 -33.99 -4.48 3.50
CA SER A 185 -34.63 -3.45 2.67
C SER A 185 -36.01 -3.77 2.06
N ASP A 186 -36.47 -5.02 2.09
CA ASP A 186 -37.84 -5.39 1.69
C ASP A 186 -38.87 -5.35 2.82
N GLY A 187 -38.49 -4.79 3.98
CA GLY A 187 -39.35 -4.66 5.15
C GLY A 187 -39.33 -5.86 6.08
N LEU A 188 -38.46 -6.84 5.85
CA LEU A 188 -38.23 -7.92 6.81
C LEU A 188 -37.41 -7.41 8.00
N PHE A 189 -37.87 -7.72 9.21
CA PHE A 189 -37.08 -7.59 10.42
C PHE A 189 -37.13 -8.87 11.25
N ILE A 190 -36.01 -9.17 11.92
CA ILE A 190 -35.88 -10.33 12.80
C ILE A 190 -35.23 -9.88 14.10
N ASN A 191 -35.84 -10.22 15.23
CA ASN A 191 -35.29 -10.05 16.56
C ASN A 191 -34.93 -11.41 17.13
N GLY A 192 -33.77 -11.53 17.77
CA GLY A 192 -33.31 -12.76 18.42
C GLY A 192 -32.26 -12.50 19.49
N LEU A 193 -31.83 -13.57 20.15
CA LEU A 193 -30.79 -13.48 21.18
C LEU A 193 -29.37 -13.56 20.61
N THR A 194 -29.14 -14.47 19.67
CA THR A 194 -27.84 -14.70 19.03
C THR A 194 -28.02 -14.91 17.54
N ALA A 195 -26.96 -14.70 16.77
CA ALA A 195 -26.90 -15.11 15.37
C ALA A 195 -25.45 -15.39 14.96
N SER A 196 -25.25 -16.32 14.04
CA SER A 196 -23.98 -16.56 13.37
C SER A 196 -24.14 -16.25 11.88
N ILE A 197 -23.21 -15.47 11.34
CA ILE A 197 -23.23 -15.00 9.96
C ILE A 197 -21.97 -15.50 9.26
N ASP A 198 -22.12 -16.28 8.20
CA ASP A 198 -21.05 -16.54 7.23
C ASP A 198 -21.11 -15.45 6.16
N LEU A 199 -20.20 -14.46 6.24
CA LEU A 199 -20.16 -13.30 5.35
C LEU A 199 -19.76 -13.70 3.93
N ASN A 200 -18.92 -14.74 3.79
CA ASN A 200 -18.46 -15.23 2.50
C ASN A 200 -19.61 -15.89 1.72
N LYS A 201 -20.48 -16.63 2.43
CA LYS A 201 -21.63 -17.34 1.85
C LYS A 201 -22.95 -16.59 1.97
N ASN A 202 -23.01 -15.49 2.72
CA ASN A 202 -24.24 -14.77 3.09
C ASN A 202 -25.30 -15.69 3.68
N ILE A 203 -24.87 -16.49 4.66
CA ILE A 203 -25.75 -17.37 5.43
C ILE A 203 -25.87 -16.78 6.82
N ILE A 204 -27.11 -16.71 7.33
CA ILE A 204 -27.41 -16.25 8.69
C ILE A 204 -28.16 -17.37 9.38
N ALA A 205 -27.70 -17.75 10.57
CA ALA A 205 -28.34 -18.77 11.38
C ALA A 205 -28.48 -18.31 12.83
N SER A 206 -29.59 -18.67 13.47
CA SER A 206 -29.79 -18.49 14.91
C SER A 206 -30.29 -19.80 15.50
N PRO A 207 -29.61 -20.37 16.51
CA PRO A 207 -30.08 -21.55 17.23
C PRO A 207 -31.08 -21.19 18.34
N ASN A 208 -31.39 -19.91 18.53
CA ASN A 208 -32.27 -19.43 19.58
C ASN A 208 -33.60 -18.94 19.02
N TRP A 209 -34.55 -18.75 19.94
CA TRP A 209 -35.86 -18.21 19.62
C TRP A 209 -35.74 -16.86 18.92
N ILE A 210 -36.55 -16.68 17.88
CA ILE A 210 -36.61 -15.48 17.07
C ILE A 210 -38.05 -15.04 16.86
N HIS A 211 -38.21 -13.75 16.64
CA HIS A 211 -39.43 -13.12 16.16
C HIS A 211 -39.14 -12.43 14.83
N ALA A 212 -39.80 -12.86 13.76
CA ALA A 212 -39.66 -12.28 12.43
C ALA A 212 -40.96 -11.65 11.96
N GLU A 213 -40.89 -10.48 11.35
CA GLU A 213 -42.02 -9.89 10.66
C GLU A 213 -41.57 -9.36 9.29
N GLY A 214 -42.47 -9.41 8.31
CA GLY A 214 -42.20 -8.87 6.99
C GLY A 214 -43.44 -8.92 6.11
N PRO A 215 -43.28 -8.80 4.77
CA PRO A 215 -44.39 -8.86 3.83
C PRO A 215 -45.23 -10.14 3.92
N PHE A 216 -44.69 -11.22 4.49
CA PHE A 216 -45.39 -12.48 4.72
C PHE A 216 -46.24 -12.51 6.00
N GLY A 217 -46.23 -11.44 6.80
CA GLY A 217 -46.84 -11.38 8.13
C GLY A 217 -45.80 -11.62 9.22
N THR A 218 -46.20 -12.26 10.33
CA THR A 218 -45.33 -12.51 11.49
C THR A 218 -45.06 -14.00 11.69
N GLN A 219 -43.86 -14.30 12.18
CA GLN A 219 -43.37 -15.65 12.39
C GLN A 219 -42.47 -15.71 13.63
N ASP A 220 -42.94 -16.46 14.62
CA ASP A 220 -42.15 -16.87 15.78
C ASP A 220 -41.55 -18.26 15.54
N ALA A 221 -40.31 -18.51 15.94
CA ALA A 221 -39.67 -19.82 15.81
C ALA A 221 -38.58 -20.06 16.84
N GLU A 222 -38.25 -21.32 17.12
CA GLU A 222 -37.16 -21.70 18.03
C GLU A 222 -35.77 -21.54 17.42
N SER A 223 -35.68 -21.57 16.11
CA SER A 223 -34.44 -21.39 15.36
C SER A 223 -34.73 -20.87 13.96
N PHE A 224 -33.72 -20.24 13.37
CA PHE A 224 -33.80 -19.60 12.07
C PHE A 224 -32.55 -19.88 11.24
N PHE A 225 -32.77 -20.08 9.95
CA PHE A 225 -31.71 -20.23 8.95
C PHE A 225 -32.10 -19.47 7.69
N MET A 226 -31.18 -18.70 7.13
CA MET A 226 -31.38 -17.96 5.89
C MET A 226 -30.13 -18.07 5.01
N ASP A 227 -30.34 -18.50 3.77
CA ASP A 227 -29.33 -18.48 2.72
C ASP A 227 -29.77 -17.44 1.68
N HIS A 228 -29.13 -16.27 1.71
CA HIS A 228 -29.46 -15.19 0.78
C HIS A 228 -29.09 -15.50 -0.67
N ASN A 229 -28.11 -16.38 -0.90
CA ASN A 229 -27.68 -16.75 -2.24
C ASN A 229 -28.69 -17.69 -2.91
N ARG A 230 -29.38 -18.51 -2.11
CA ARG A 230 -30.47 -19.38 -2.56
C ARG A 230 -31.84 -18.72 -2.46
N GLY A 231 -31.96 -17.62 -1.72
CA GLY A 231 -33.24 -16.99 -1.43
C GLY A 231 -34.12 -17.85 -0.50
N GLU A 232 -33.48 -18.71 0.30
CA GLU A 232 -34.14 -19.65 1.19
C GLU A 232 -34.18 -19.10 2.61
N MET A 233 -35.32 -19.26 3.26
CA MET A 233 -35.51 -18.91 4.67
C MET A 233 -36.28 -20.04 5.33
N LEU A 234 -35.72 -20.57 6.41
CA LEU A 234 -36.28 -21.66 7.17
C LEU A 234 -36.44 -21.24 8.63
N PHE A 235 -37.64 -21.47 9.12
CA PHE A 235 -38.01 -21.33 10.53
C PHE A 235 -38.19 -22.72 11.10
N ILE A 236 -37.50 -23.03 12.18
CA ILE A 236 -37.41 -24.38 12.74
C ILE A 236 -38.00 -24.38 14.16
N GLY A 237 -38.74 -25.44 14.47
CA GLY A 237 -39.31 -25.67 15.80
C GLY A 237 -40.75 -25.21 15.95
N THR A 238 -41.22 -25.16 17.19
CA THR A 238 -42.56 -24.66 17.48
C THR A 238 -42.62 -23.15 17.32
N GLY A 239 -43.79 -22.63 16.93
CA GLY A 239 -43.90 -21.24 16.56
C GLY A 239 -45.32 -20.82 16.22
N ARG A 240 -45.57 -19.52 16.26
CA ARG A 240 -46.81 -18.90 15.79
C ARG A 240 -46.55 -18.25 14.45
N SER A 241 -47.40 -18.53 13.48
CA SER A 241 -47.37 -17.89 12.16
C SER A 241 -48.69 -17.16 11.94
N LEU A 242 -48.62 -15.87 11.63
CA LEU A 242 -49.76 -15.05 11.20
C LEU A 242 -49.46 -14.51 9.81
N ARG A 243 -50.23 -14.94 8.82
CA ARG A 243 -50.12 -14.42 7.46
C ARG A 243 -51.10 -13.28 7.26
N ASN A 244 -50.62 -12.19 6.67
CA ASN A 244 -51.51 -11.17 6.13
C ASN A 244 -52.18 -11.76 4.88
N HIS A 245 -53.51 -11.89 4.92
CA HIS A 245 -54.32 -12.37 3.81
C HIS A 245 -55.11 -11.18 3.25
N ASP A 246 -54.78 -10.77 2.03
CA ASP A 246 -55.52 -9.72 1.32
C ASP A 246 -56.79 -10.33 0.70
N GLU A 247 -57.92 -10.22 1.41
CA GLU A 247 -59.25 -10.66 0.94
C GLU A 247 -59.92 -9.68 -0.06
N ASP A 248 -59.23 -8.63 -0.54
CA ASP A 248 -59.91 -7.48 -1.16
C ASP A 248 -59.99 -7.49 -2.71
N SER A 249 -59.72 -8.63 -3.36
CA SER A 249 -59.67 -8.72 -4.84
C SER A 249 -60.84 -9.41 -5.52
N LYS A 250 -61.88 -9.84 -4.78
CA LYS A 250 -63.04 -10.56 -5.36
C LYS A 250 -64.33 -9.74 -5.54
N GLU A 251 -64.41 -8.49 -5.10
CA GLU A 251 -65.67 -7.72 -5.15
C GLU A 251 -65.81 -6.74 -6.33
N LYS A 252 -64.90 -6.72 -7.30
CA LYS A 252 -64.99 -5.84 -8.50
C LYS A 252 -65.35 -6.53 -9.81
N LEU A 253 -65.97 -7.71 -9.75
CA LEU A 253 -66.56 -8.38 -10.92
C LEU A 253 -67.96 -8.88 -10.58
N LYS A 254 -68.94 -7.97 -10.51
CA LYS A 254 -70.33 -8.31 -10.72
C LYS A 254 -71.11 -7.14 -11.32
#